data_AF-A0A9W6H640-F1
#
_entry.id   AF-A0A9W6H640-F1
#
_cell.length_a   1.000
_cell.length_b   1.000
_cell.length_c   1.000
_cell.angle_alpha   90.00
_cell.angle_beta   90.00
_cell.angle_gamma   90.00
#
_symmetry.space_group_name_H-M   'P 1'
#
loop_
_entity.id
_entity.type
_entity.pdbx_description
1 polymer ?
#
loop_
_entity_poly.entity_id
_entity_poly.type
_entity_poly.pdbx_seq_one_letter_code
_entity_poly.pdbx_strand_id
1 'polypeptide(L)'
;MSPYRSRLSATVAGSVAGAATLLVAIGAALLAGAVANADPGDEGAPPSPTPTASATPTPTASATPVATEEPPRRDRPAPPATTRPAPEPDRDEHAEGRGRFGDRDLEKGPAEELVEEVLTPPDAEDAARPGDLEALLADVTAGAYRAELEAQWLELSANGWSYVGESQVVGLEILALDEEAEPATAQVKACIDASGLELVDADGERIGSEKDTHPRAAHLFDLVYEDGTWRVLSRSFPDDPAC
;
A
#
# COMPACT_ATOMS: atom_id res chain seq x y z
N MET A 1 -21.25 25.23 -27.21
CA MET A 1 -22.50 25.18 -26.42
C MET A 1 -22.12 24.77 -25.01
N SER A 2 -22.11 25.75 -24.09
CA SER A 2 -21.72 25.59 -22.69
C SER A 2 -22.99 25.62 -21.83
N PRO A 3 -23.19 24.69 -20.87
CA PRO A 3 -24.21 24.88 -19.86
C PRO A 3 -23.62 25.60 -18.63
N TYR A 4 -24.09 26.83 -18.45
CA TYR A 4 -24.02 27.61 -17.21
C TYR A 4 -24.66 26.82 -16.06
N ARG A 5 -23.91 26.52 -14.99
CA ARG A 5 -24.48 26.08 -13.70
C ARG A 5 -24.48 27.27 -12.73
N SER A 6 -25.63 27.93 -12.61
CA SER A 6 -25.90 28.89 -11.54
C SER A 6 -26.04 28.15 -10.21
N ARG A 7 -25.12 28.40 -9.26
CA ARG A 7 -25.31 28.04 -7.85
C ARG A 7 -26.04 29.18 -7.14
N LEU A 8 -27.22 28.90 -6.59
CA LEU A 8 -27.96 29.78 -5.70
C LEU A 8 -27.29 29.73 -4.31
N SER A 9 -26.77 30.86 -3.86
CA SER A 9 -26.32 31.05 -2.48
C SER A 9 -27.53 31.15 -1.56
N ALA A 10 -27.69 30.20 -0.64
CA ALA A 10 -28.59 30.31 0.49
C ALA A 10 -27.79 30.76 1.71
N THR A 11 -27.94 32.02 2.08
CA THR A 11 -27.40 32.58 3.33
C THR A 11 -28.31 32.15 4.48
N VAL A 12 -27.81 31.33 5.40
CA VAL A 12 -28.46 31.09 6.69
C VAL A 12 -27.63 31.79 7.76
N ALA A 13 -28.20 32.86 8.31
CA ALA A 13 -27.70 33.54 9.49
C ALA A 13 -28.29 32.85 10.73
N GLY A 14 -27.42 32.47 11.67
CA GLY A 14 -27.80 31.98 12.99
C GLY A 14 -26.69 32.23 14.00
N SER A 15 -26.82 33.30 14.79
CA SER A 15 -26.09 33.48 16.06
C SER A 15 -26.68 32.54 17.12
N VAL A 16 -25.92 31.99 18.08
CA VAL A 16 -25.59 32.54 19.41
C VAL A 16 -24.73 31.52 20.22
N ALA A 17 -23.72 32.06 20.92
CA ALA A 17 -23.22 31.68 22.26
C ALA A 17 -22.57 30.31 22.54
N GLY A 18 -21.40 30.39 23.19
CA GLY A 18 -21.04 29.47 24.27
C GLY A 18 -19.57 29.09 24.31
N ALA A 19 -18.82 29.69 25.23
CA ALA A 19 -17.41 29.43 25.47
C ALA A 19 -17.11 28.00 25.95
N ALA A 20 -15.99 27.42 25.49
CA ALA A 20 -15.10 26.60 26.31
C ALA A 20 -13.75 26.39 25.60
N THR A 21 -12.76 27.20 25.96
CA THR A 21 -11.34 26.93 25.73
C THR A 21 -10.92 25.64 26.43
N LEU A 22 -10.41 24.67 25.68
CA LEU A 22 -9.56 23.61 26.22
C LEU A 22 -8.29 23.51 25.37
N LEU A 23 -7.22 24.15 25.86
CA LEU A 23 -5.86 23.95 25.38
C LEU A 23 -5.39 22.59 25.87
N VAL A 24 -5.27 21.61 24.97
CA VAL A 24 -4.48 20.40 25.22
C VAL A 24 -3.13 20.58 24.55
N ALA A 25 -2.13 20.95 25.36
CA ALA A 25 -0.74 20.89 24.96
C ALA A 25 -0.30 19.42 24.97
N ILE A 26 0.01 18.87 23.80
CA ILE A 26 0.69 17.56 23.72
C ILE A 26 2.19 17.83 23.77
N GLY A 27 2.76 17.55 24.95
CA GLY A 27 4.19 17.57 25.17
C GLY A 27 4.85 16.31 24.60
N ALA A 28 5.88 16.51 23.78
CA ALA A 28 6.82 15.47 23.40
C ALA A 28 7.61 15.00 24.62
N ALA A 29 7.74 13.68 24.80
CA ALA A 29 8.66 13.09 25.77
C ALA A 29 9.47 11.97 25.10
N LEU A 30 10.62 12.36 24.53
CA LEU A 30 11.77 11.50 24.31
C LEU A 30 12.51 11.33 25.63
N LEU A 31 12.80 10.10 26.05
CA LEU A 31 13.92 9.82 26.96
C LEU A 31 14.60 8.50 26.61
N ALA A 32 15.81 8.65 26.05
CA ALA A 32 16.87 7.66 26.08
C ALA A 32 17.86 8.01 27.22
N GLY A 33 18.43 6.99 27.88
CA GLY A 33 19.73 7.07 28.54
C GLY A 33 19.82 6.64 30.02
N ALA A 34 20.36 5.43 30.27
CA ALA A 34 21.56 5.08 31.08
C ALA A 34 21.92 5.94 32.33
N VAL A 35 22.41 5.47 33.49
CA VAL A 35 23.05 4.23 34.02
C VAL A 35 23.21 4.35 35.55
N ALA A 36 23.47 3.20 36.21
CA ALA A 36 24.41 2.96 37.35
C ALA A 36 23.85 2.60 38.75
N ASN A 37 23.92 1.29 39.01
CA ASN A 37 24.59 0.56 40.11
C ASN A 37 24.11 0.66 41.58
N ALA A 38 23.62 -0.49 42.10
CA ALA A 38 24.10 -1.10 43.34
C ALA A 38 23.74 -2.61 43.39
N ASP A 39 24.77 -3.45 43.49
CA ASP A 39 24.83 -4.88 43.86
C ASP A 39 25.55 -4.93 45.25
N PRO A 40 25.45 -5.94 46.18
CA PRO A 40 25.52 -7.38 45.88
C PRO A 40 24.75 -8.37 46.78
N GLY A 41 24.63 -9.62 46.29
CA GLY A 41 24.16 -10.76 47.08
C GLY A 41 24.08 -12.09 46.32
N ASP A 42 25.25 -12.72 46.15
CA ASP A 42 25.58 -14.16 46.02
C ASP A 42 24.44 -15.20 45.92
N GLU A 43 24.48 -16.07 44.90
CA GLU A 43 24.51 -17.55 44.99
C GLU A 43 24.14 -18.23 43.63
N GLY A 44 25.06 -19.08 43.09
CA GLY A 44 24.70 -20.22 42.22
C GLY A 44 25.00 -20.13 40.70
N ALA A 45 26.12 -20.70 40.26
CA ALA A 45 26.29 -21.30 38.92
C ALA A 45 26.09 -22.83 39.04
N PRO A 46 25.83 -23.65 37.97
CA PRO A 46 26.09 -23.47 36.52
C PRO A 46 24.96 -24.11 35.61
N PRO A 47 25.15 -24.59 34.34
CA PRO A 47 26.14 -24.32 33.28
C PRO A 47 25.53 -23.91 31.90
N SER A 48 26.41 -23.53 30.96
CA SER A 48 26.19 -23.17 29.55
C SER A 48 25.54 -24.25 28.67
N PRO A 49 24.76 -23.89 27.62
CA PRO A 49 24.48 -24.78 26.50
C PRO A 49 25.51 -24.60 25.36
N THR A 50 26.20 -25.69 25.00
CA THR A 50 27.00 -25.84 23.77
C THR A 50 26.05 -26.22 22.60
N PRO A 51 26.30 -25.76 21.35
CA PRO A 51 25.44 -26.08 20.22
C PRO A 51 25.62 -27.54 19.75
N THR A 52 24.51 -28.24 19.55
CA THR A 52 24.49 -29.58 18.92
C THR A 52 24.05 -29.45 17.47
N ALA A 53 24.98 -29.77 16.57
CA ALA A 53 24.75 -29.94 15.15
C ALA A 53 24.25 -31.37 14.81
N SER A 54 23.74 -31.49 13.58
CA SER A 54 23.53 -32.70 12.77
C SER A 54 22.24 -33.49 12.99
N ALA A 55 21.40 -33.58 11.95
CA ALA A 55 21.59 -34.58 10.89
C ALA A 55 20.53 -34.45 9.78
N THR A 56 20.99 -34.36 8.53
CA THR A 56 20.25 -34.70 7.31
C THR A 56 20.16 -36.22 7.18
N PRO A 57 19.04 -36.75 6.67
CA PRO A 57 19.14 -37.89 5.75
C PRO A 57 18.47 -37.64 4.38
N THR A 58 19.15 -38.16 3.37
CA THR A 58 18.97 -38.12 1.91
C THR A 58 17.89 -39.11 1.40
N PRO A 59 17.61 -39.22 0.08
CA PRO A 59 16.27 -39.44 -0.46
C PRO A 59 15.94 -40.92 -0.70
N THR A 60 14.66 -41.26 -0.69
CA THR A 60 14.16 -42.56 -1.15
C THR A 60 13.34 -42.37 -2.41
N ALA A 61 13.93 -42.78 -3.53
CA ALA A 61 13.22 -43.08 -4.76
C ALA A 61 12.38 -44.36 -4.56
N SER A 62 11.22 -44.44 -5.21
CA SER A 62 10.59 -45.72 -5.53
C SER A 62 9.78 -45.63 -6.81
N ALA A 63 9.83 -46.74 -7.54
CA ALA A 63 9.63 -46.88 -8.97
C ALA A 63 8.16 -46.98 -9.45
N THR A 64 7.97 -46.63 -10.72
CA THR A 64 6.85 -47.05 -11.60
C THR A 64 7.04 -48.53 -12.01
N PRO A 65 5.97 -49.31 -12.29
CA PRO A 65 5.41 -49.45 -13.66
C PRO A 65 3.87 -49.70 -13.62
N VAL A 66 3.02 -49.81 -14.67
CA VAL A 66 3.04 -50.47 -15.98
C VAL A 66 1.92 -49.85 -16.85
N ALA A 67 2.14 -49.92 -18.17
CA ALA A 67 1.31 -49.54 -19.31
C ALA A 67 -0.13 -50.08 -19.40
N THR A 68 -0.95 -49.38 -20.19
CA THR A 68 -1.87 -50.01 -21.15
C THR A 68 -1.91 -49.16 -22.42
N GLU A 69 -1.43 -49.77 -23.49
CA GLU A 69 -1.31 -49.28 -24.86
C GLU A 69 -2.61 -49.61 -25.59
N GLU A 70 -3.30 -48.61 -26.14
CA GLU A 70 -4.48 -48.79 -27.01
C GLU A 70 -4.04 -48.77 -28.49
N PRO A 71 -4.48 -49.72 -29.34
CA PRO A 71 -3.91 -49.95 -30.66
C PRO A 71 -4.23 -48.87 -31.72
N PRO A 72 -3.39 -48.72 -32.76
CA PRO A 72 -3.49 -47.64 -33.73
C PRO A 72 -4.60 -47.86 -34.77
N ARG A 73 -5.46 -46.84 -34.97
CA ARG A 73 -6.31 -46.78 -36.18
C ARG A 73 -5.53 -46.09 -37.30
N ARG A 74 -5.27 -46.84 -38.36
CA ARG A 74 -4.70 -46.34 -39.62
C ARG A 74 -5.68 -45.42 -40.35
N ASP A 75 -5.17 -44.24 -40.69
CA ASP A 75 -5.22 -43.52 -41.96
C ASP A 75 -6.50 -43.56 -42.80
N ARG A 76 -7.12 -42.38 -42.91
CA ARG A 76 -7.76 -41.93 -44.15
C ARG A 76 -7.23 -40.52 -44.48
N PRO A 77 -6.56 -40.31 -45.63
CA PRO A 77 -6.11 -38.98 -46.02
C PRO A 77 -7.32 -38.09 -46.37
N ALA A 78 -7.43 -36.93 -45.74
CA ALA A 78 -8.28 -35.84 -46.21
C ALA A 78 -7.54 -35.07 -47.32
N PRO A 79 -8.23 -34.59 -48.37
CA PRO A 79 -7.61 -33.89 -49.49
C PRO A 79 -7.00 -32.55 -49.06
N PRO A 80 -5.95 -32.05 -49.75
CA PRO A 80 -5.30 -30.81 -49.37
C PRO A 80 -6.21 -29.61 -49.67
N ALA A 81 -6.55 -28.84 -48.63
CA ALA A 81 -7.12 -27.51 -48.80
C ALA A 81 -5.98 -26.51 -48.94
N THR A 82 -5.85 -25.93 -50.14
CA THR A 82 -4.97 -24.81 -50.44
C THR A 82 -5.42 -23.53 -49.72
N THR A 83 -4.49 -22.94 -48.98
CA THR A 83 -4.23 -21.50 -48.76
C THR A 83 -5.30 -20.60 -48.15
N ARG A 84 -4.99 -20.11 -46.94
CA ARG A 84 -4.85 -18.67 -46.60
C ARG A 84 -3.95 -18.54 -45.36
N PRO A 85 -2.95 -17.63 -45.29
CA PRO A 85 -2.30 -17.34 -44.02
C PRO A 85 -3.38 -16.84 -43.05
N ALA A 86 -3.48 -17.46 -41.88
CA ALA A 86 -4.26 -16.88 -40.80
C ALA A 86 -3.70 -15.48 -40.51
N PRO A 87 -4.53 -14.43 -40.32
CA PRO A 87 -4.04 -13.23 -39.68
C PRO A 87 -3.44 -13.67 -38.34
N GLU A 88 -2.22 -13.21 -38.04
CA GLU A 88 -1.63 -13.39 -36.72
C GLU A 88 -2.66 -12.87 -35.70
N PRO A 89 -2.94 -13.60 -34.60
CA PRO A 89 -3.83 -13.09 -33.58
C PRO A 89 -3.22 -11.78 -33.08
N ASP A 90 -3.96 -10.69 -33.25
CA ASP A 90 -3.67 -9.40 -32.66
C ASP A 90 -3.32 -9.65 -31.18
N ARG A 91 -2.10 -9.30 -30.78
CA ARG A 91 -1.57 -9.48 -29.43
C ARG A 91 -2.18 -8.51 -28.41
N ASP A 92 -3.43 -8.10 -28.64
CA ASP A 92 -4.12 -7.07 -27.87
C ASP A 92 -5.41 -7.58 -27.21
N GLU A 93 -5.51 -8.89 -26.91
CA GLU A 93 -6.63 -9.49 -26.14
C GLU A 93 -6.19 -10.13 -24.82
N HIS A 94 -5.21 -9.53 -24.14
CA HIS A 94 -4.90 -9.85 -22.72
C HIS A 94 -4.93 -8.62 -21.80
N ALA A 95 -5.40 -7.46 -22.25
CA ALA A 95 -5.50 -6.25 -21.43
C ALA A 95 -6.82 -6.15 -20.64
N GLU A 96 -7.88 -6.86 -21.04
CA GLU A 96 -9.18 -6.81 -20.36
C GLU A 96 -9.25 -7.87 -19.25
N GLY A 97 -8.67 -7.55 -18.08
CA GLY A 97 -8.78 -8.40 -16.89
C GLY A 97 -7.64 -8.24 -15.89
N ARG A 98 -6.55 -7.58 -16.27
CA ARG A 98 -5.54 -7.10 -15.33
C ARG A 98 -6.07 -5.81 -14.72
N GLY A 99 -6.17 -5.74 -13.39
CA GLY A 99 -6.53 -4.50 -12.70
C GLY A 99 -5.60 -3.36 -13.10
N ARG A 100 -5.91 -2.12 -12.67
CA ARG A 100 -5.14 -0.91 -13.00
C ARG A 100 -3.62 -1.07 -12.80
N PHE A 101 -3.22 -1.87 -11.81
CA PHE A 101 -1.82 -2.19 -11.46
C PHE A 101 -1.49 -3.68 -11.67
N GLY A 102 -2.10 -4.30 -12.69
CA GLY A 102 -2.05 -5.74 -12.91
C GLY A 102 -0.93 -6.24 -13.80
N ASP A 103 0.01 -5.39 -14.22
CA ASP A 103 1.26 -5.86 -14.79
C ASP A 103 2.23 -6.27 -13.68
N ARG A 104 2.80 -7.47 -13.78
CA ARG A 104 3.74 -8.00 -12.79
C ARG A 104 5.12 -7.36 -12.95
N ASP A 105 5.50 -6.99 -14.17
CA ASP A 105 6.71 -6.20 -14.43
C ASP A 105 6.41 -4.74 -14.04
N LEU A 106 6.80 -4.37 -12.81
CA LEU A 106 6.45 -3.08 -12.24
C LEU A 106 7.32 -1.96 -12.85
N GLU A 107 6.71 -1.20 -13.75
CA GLU A 107 7.33 0.00 -14.29
C GLU A 107 7.14 1.23 -13.37
N LYS A 108 7.97 2.26 -13.59
CA LYS A 108 7.94 3.50 -12.81
C LYS A 108 6.56 4.19 -12.85
N GLY A 109 5.93 4.27 -14.02
CA GLY A 109 4.66 4.99 -14.19
C GLY A 109 3.51 4.39 -13.35
N PRO A 110 3.22 3.08 -13.49
CA PRO A 110 2.24 2.40 -12.65
C PRO A 110 2.59 2.44 -11.15
N ALA A 111 3.88 2.37 -10.78
CA ALA A 111 4.30 2.52 -9.38
C ALA A 111 3.97 3.92 -8.82
N GLU A 112 4.19 4.96 -9.63
CA GLU A 112 3.85 6.35 -9.29
C GLU A 112 2.35 6.54 -9.14
N GLU A 113 1.56 6.06 -10.10
CA GLU A 113 0.09 6.11 -10.04
C GLU A 113 -0.46 5.35 -8.82
N LEU A 114 0.12 4.19 -8.47
CA LEU A 114 -0.27 3.44 -7.27
C LEU A 114 0.03 4.24 -5.98
N VAL A 115 1.21 4.85 -5.89
CA VAL A 115 1.57 5.68 -4.73
C VAL A 115 0.68 6.92 -4.64
N GLU A 116 0.39 7.59 -5.76
CA GLU A 116 -0.53 8.74 -5.78
C GLU A 116 -1.95 8.35 -5.35
N GLU A 117 -2.46 7.20 -5.80
CA GLU A 117 -3.80 6.72 -5.45
C GLU A 117 -3.91 6.48 -3.93
N VAL A 118 -2.91 5.84 -3.29
CA VAL A 118 -2.95 5.60 -1.83
C VAL A 118 -2.73 6.87 -0.98
N LEU A 119 -2.22 7.94 -1.59
CA LEU A 119 -2.05 9.24 -0.93
C LEU A 119 -3.29 10.11 -1.03
N THR A 120 -4.23 9.75 -1.88
CA THR A 120 -5.49 10.48 -2.03
C THR A 120 -6.41 10.13 -0.86
N PRO A 121 -6.72 11.09 0.03
CA PRO A 121 -7.64 10.82 1.13
C PRO A 121 -9.02 10.48 0.53
N PRO A 122 -9.69 9.42 1.04
CA PRO A 122 -11.04 9.11 0.58
C PRO A 122 -11.98 10.26 0.97
N ASP A 123 -13.01 10.49 0.15
CA ASP A 123 -14.05 11.43 0.50
C ASP A 123 -14.72 11.02 1.82
N ALA A 124 -15.04 12.02 2.67
CA ALA A 124 -15.62 11.76 3.98
C ALA A 124 -16.92 10.95 3.92
N GLU A 125 -17.69 11.12 2.85
CA GLU A 125 -18.92 10.36 2.59
C GLU A 125 -18.63 8.90 2.21
N ASP A 126 -17.60 8.67 1.40
CA ASP A 126 -17.22 7.34 0.91
C ASP A 126 -16.62 6.48 2.04
N ALA A 127 -15.92 7.09 2.98
CA ALA A 127 -15.31 6.40 4.12
C ALA A 127 -16.14 6.53 5.42
N ALA A 128 -17.42 6.91 5.34
CA ALA A 128 -18.28 7.13 6.51
C ALA A 128 -18.58 5.84 7.33
N ARG A 129 -18.37 4.65 6.76
CA ARG A 129 -18.55 3.36 7.45
C ARG A 129 -17.27 2.52 7.36
N PRO A 130 -16.88 1.80 8.43
CA PRO A 130 -15.64 1.00 8.43
C PRO A 130 -15.51 0.03 7.26
N GLY A 131 -16.59 -0.64 6.85
CA GLY A 131 -16.57 -1.57 5.71
C GLY A 131 -16.54 -0.88 4.34
N ASP A 132 -16.95 0.38 4.24
CA ASP A 132 -16.84 1.13 2.99
C ASP A 132 -15.36 1.56 2.79
N LEU A 133 -14.69 2.00 3.86
CA LEU A 133 -13.26 2.32 3.82
C LEU A 133 -12.38 1.12 3.47
N GLU A 134 -12.60 -0.04 4.10
CA GLU A 134 -11.85 -1.27 3.80
C GLU A 134 -11.99 -1.62 2.30
N ALA A 135 -13.20 -1.51 1.74
CA ALA A 135 -13.46 -1.78 0.34
C ALA A 135 -12.76 -0.80 -0.61
N LEU A 136 -12.71 0.50 -0.26
CA LEU A 136 -11.98 1.51 -1.03
C LEU A 136 -10.46 1.26 -1.05
N LEU A 137 -9.93 0.81 0.08
CA LEU A 137 -8.49 0.59 0.25
C LEU A 137 -8.02 -0.77 -0.31
N ALA A 138 -8.92 -1.74 -0.48
CA ALA A 138 -8.59 -3.12 -0.81
C ALA A 138 -7.86 -3.30 -2.15
N ASP A 139 -8.11 -2.42 -3.12
CA ASP A 139 -7.51 -2.53 -4.46
C ASP A 139 -6.07 -2.00 -4.51
N VAL A 140 -5.69 -1.14 -3.57
CA VAL A 140 -4.40 -0.42 -3.60
C VAL A 140 -3.53 -0.65 -2.38
N THR A 141 -4.08 -1.23 -1.30
CA THR A 141 -3.34 -1.52 -0.07
C THR A 141 -3.56 -2.93 0.44
N ALA A 142 -2.52 -3.44 1.11
CA ALA A 142 -2.52 -4.72 1.78
C ALA A 142 -1.88 -4.60 3.17
N GLY A 143 -2.04 -5.66 3.97
CA GLY A 143 -1.32 -5.86 5.23
C GLY A 143 -1.32 -4.65 6.17
N ALA A 144 -0.11 -4.29 6.63
CA ALA A 144 0.08 -3.28 7.67
C ALA A 144 -0.32 -1.87 7.23
N TYR A 145 -0.08 -1.53 5.96
CA TYR A 145 -0.41 -0.19 5.46
C TYR A 145 -1.91 0.05 5.38
N ARG A 146 -2.71 -0.97 5.02
CA ARG A 146 -4.17 -0.86 5.07
C ARG A 146 -4.65 -0.56 6.50
N ALA A 147 -4.15 -1.30 7.48
CA ALA A 147 -4.50 -1.10 8.89
C ALA A 147 -4.07 0.30 9.40
N GLU A 148 -2.95 0.84 8.91
CA GLU A 148 -2.50 2.20 9.22
C GLU A 148 -3.49 3.26 8.71
N LEU A 149 -3.92 3.15 7.46
CA LEU A 149 -4.89 4.08 6.86
C LEU A 149 -6.27 3.98 7.55
N GLU A 150 -6.72 2.76 7.86
CA GLU A 150 -7.96 2.54 8.62
C GLU A 150 -7.91 3.18 10.00
N ALA A 151 -6.80 3.03 10.72
CA ALA A 151 -6.60 3.63 12.04
C ALA A 151 -6.55 5.16 11.95
N GLN A 152 -5.82 5.70 10.97
CA GLN A 152 -5.77 7.15 10.72
C GLN A 152 -7.16 7.71 10.44
N TRP A 153 -7.93 7.05 9.58
CA TRP A 153 -9.28 7.50 9.26
C TRP A 153 -10.22 7.45 10.47
N LEU A 154 -10.12 6.39 11.28
CA LEU A 154 -10.90 6.28 12.50
C LEU A 154 -10.59 7.43 13.47
N GLU A 155 -9.32 7.82 13.60
CA GLU A 155 -8.91 8.97 14.40
C GLU A 155 -9.47 10.28 13.86
N LEU A 156 -9.33 10.53 12.54
CA LEU A 156 -9.88 11.72 11.89
C LEU A 156 -11.40 11.81 12.11
N SER A 157 -12.12 10.72 11.82
CA SER A 157 -13.57 10.62 11.97
C SER A 157 -14.01 10.85 13.42
N ALA A 158 -13.31 10.24 14.39
CA ALA A 158 -13.63 10.38 15.82
C ALA A 158 -13.48 11.82 16.34
N ASN A 159 -12.61 12.63 15.70
CA ASN A 159 -12.39 14.02 16.06
C ASN A 159 -13.16 15.01 15.18
N GLY A 160 -13.89 14.53 14.16
CA GLY A 160 -14.54 15.39 13.16
C GLY A 160 -13.54 16.15 12.29
N TRP A 161 -12.37 15.56 12.05
CA TRP A 161 -11.30 16.14 11.23
C TRP A 161 -11.27 15.52 9.83
N SER A 162 -10.73 16.25 8.87
CA SER A 162 -10.52 15.75 7.51
C SER A 162 -9.30 16.40 6.87
N TYR A 163 -8.71 15.71 5.90
CA TYR A 163 -7.72 16.34 5.02
C TYR A 163 -8.43 16.99 3.83
N VAL A 164 -7.97 18.18 3.44
CA VAL A 164 -8.39 18.89 2.23
C VAL A 164 -7.17 19.26 1.39
N GLY A 165 -7.36 19.32 0.07
CA GLY A 165 -6.26 19.51 -0.88
C GLY A 165 -5.63 18.20 -1.31
N GLU A 166 -4.43 18.28 -1.88
CA GLU A 166 -3.77 17.15 -2.53
C GLU A 166 -2.29 17.12 -2.14
N SER A 167 -1.76 15.92 -1.95
CA SER A 167 -0.31 15.69 -1.94
C SER A 167 0.15 15.23 -3.32
N GLN A 168 1.44 15.39 -3.62
CA GLN A 168 1.99 15.06 -4.94
C GLN A 168 3.22 14.17 -4.83
N VAL A 169 3.32 13.17 -5.69
CA VAL A 169 4.59 12.47 -5.91
C VAL A 169 5.42 13.33 -6.86
N VAL A 170 6.55 13.83 -6.37
CA VAL A 170 7.45 14.74 -7.12
C VAL A 170 8.76 14.07 -7.53
N GLY A 171 8.93 12.82 -7.13
CA GLY A 171 10.05 11.97 -7.51
C GLY A 171 9.79 10.54 -7.07
N LEU A 172 10.17 9.58 -7.90
CA LEU A 172 10.00 8.16 -7.61
C LEU A 172 11.14 7.34 -8.18
N GLU A 173 11.60 6.38 -7.40
CA GLU A 173 12.65 5.42 -7.73
C GLU A 173 12.24 4.02 -7.25
N ILE A 174 12.27 3.04 -8.16
CA ILE A 174 12.15 1.62 -7.78
C ILE A 174 13.52 1.17 -7.31
N LEU A 175 13.65 0.88 -6.02
CA LEU A 175 14.90 0.46 -5.39
C LEU A 175 15.17 -1.04 -5.59
N ALA A 176 14.10 -1.83 -5.56
CA ALA A 176 14.15 -3.27 -5.73
C ALA A 176 12.86 -3.79 -6.37
N LEU A 177 12.98 -4.82 -7.20
CA LEU A 177 11.89 -5.58 -7.78
C LEU A 177 12.33 -7.04 -7.82
N ASP A 178 11.54 -7.92 -7.21
CA ASP A 178 11.71 -9.37 -7.25
C ASP A 178 10.42 -9.99 -7.82
N GLU A 179 10.41 -10.18 -9.13
CA GLU A 179 9.32 -10.81 -9.87
C GLU A 179 9.26 -12.33 -9.67
N GLU A 180 10.36 -12.94 -9.21
CA GLU A 180 10.47 -14.39 -9.02
C GLU A 180 9.99 -14.83 -7.62
N ALA A 181 9.89 -13.89 -6.67
CA ALA A 181 9.29 -14.13 -5.36
C ALA A 181 7.81 -14.56 -5.43
N GLU A 182 7.36 -15.25 -4.38
CA GLU A 182 6.00 -15.74 -4.21
C GLU A 182 5.38 -15.23 -2.89
N PRO A 183 4.55 -14.17 -2.91
CA PRO A 183 4.22 -13.29 -4.04
C PRO A 183 5.40 -12.41 -4.50
N ALA A 184 5.31 -11.81 -5.69
CA ALA A 184 6.32 -10.85 -6.16
C ALA A 184 6.31 -9.59 -5.29
N THR A 185 7.47 -8.98 -5.13
CA THR A 185 7.65 -7.82 -4.24
C THR A 185 8.45 -6.72 -4.91
N ALA A 186 8.21 -5.48 -4.49
CA ALA A 186 9.02 -4.33 -4.90
C ALA A 186 9.20 -3.37 -3.73
N GLN A 187 10.28 -2.59 -3.75
CA GLN A 187 10.47 -1.46 -2.86
C GLN A 187 10.62 -0.18 -3.67
N VAL A 188 9.83 0.82 -3.32
CA VAL A 188 9.77 2.11 -4.01
C VAL A 188 10.14 3.21 -3.02
N LYS A 189 11.02 4.12 -3.43
CA LYS A 189 11.25 5.39 -2.75
C LYS A 189 10.48 6.48 -3.47
N ALA A 190 9.56 7.15 -2.79
CA ALA A 190 8.80 8.25 -3.34
C ALA A 190 9.02 9.53 -2.53
N CYS A 191 9.30 10.62 -3.22
CA CYS A 191 9.33 11.96 -2.66
C CYS A 191 7.93 12.55 -2.73
N ILE A 192 7.34 12.80 -1.56
CA ILE A 192 5.98 13.27 -1.42
C ILE A 192 6.02 14.74 -0.99
N ASP A 193 5.38 15.58 -1.78
CA ASP A 193 5.13 16.98 -1.46
C ASP A 193 3.72 17.11 -0.87
N ALA A 194 3.64 17.22 0.45
CA ALA A 194 2.38 17.38 1.18
C ALA A 194 2.03 18.86 1.47
N SER A 195 2.73 19.81 0.84
CA SER A 195 2.51 21.24 1.10
C SER A 195 1.15 21.76 0.66
N GLY A 196 0.46 21.03 -0.23
CA GLY A 196 -0.91 21.30 -0.66
C GLY A 196 -2.01 20.65 0.18
N LEU A 197 -1.63 19.87 1.21
CA LEU A 197 -2.57 19.15 2.06
C LEU A 197 -2.76 19.88 3.40
N GLU A 198 -4.01 20.03 3.82
CA GLU A 198 -4.36 20.69 5.08
C GLU A 198 -5.27 19.82 5.92
N LEU A 199 -5.03 19.77 7.23
CA LEU A 199 -5.95 19.16 8.18
C LEU A 199 -6.94 20.23 8.64
N VAL A 200 -8.24 19.96 8.55
CA VAL A 200 -9.32 20.87 8.95
C VAL A 200 -10.28 20.19 9.92
N ASP A 201 -10.94 20.98 10.77
CA ASP A 201 -12.03 20.51 11.61
C ASP A 201 -13.38 20.47 10.86
N ALA A 202 -14.45 20.16 11.60
CA ALA A 202 -15.80 20.02 11.06
C ALA A 202 -16.39 21.34 10.51
N ASP A 203 -15.87 22.50 10.95
CA ASP A 203 -16.26 23.83 10.45
C ASP A 203 -15.38 24.27 9.27
N GLY A 204 -14.40 23.44 8.89
CA GLY A 204 -13.41 23.73 7.85
C GLY A 204 -12.29 24.66 8.31
N GLU A 205 -12.14 24.88 9.63
CA GLU A 205 -11.03 25.64 10.18
C GLU A 205 -9.78 24.77 10.22
N ARG A 206 -8.64 25.34 9.80
CA ARG A 206 -7.37 24.61 9.78
C ARG A 206 -6.95 24.23 11.19
N ILE A 207 -6.54 22.99 11.35
CA ILE A 207 -5.93 22.45 12.56
C ILE A 207 -4.41 22.52 12.41
N GLY A 208 -3.74 23.14 13.40
CA GLY A 208 -2.30 23.37 13.37
C GLY A 208 -1.93 24.73 12.75
N SER A 209 -0.63 24.99 12.67
CA SER A 209 -0.05 26.21 12.13
C SER A 209 0.59 25.98 10.76
N GLU A 210 0.86 27.05 10.01
CA GLU A 210 1.61 26.97 8.73
C GLU A 210 3.02 26.39 8.88
N LYS A 211 3.54 26.30 10.11
CA LYS A 211 4.83 25.66 10.39
C LYS A 211 4.70 24.14 10.56
N ASP A 212 3.47 23.66 10.77
CA ASP A 212 3.13 22.25 10.85
C ASP A 212 2.79 21.68 9.47
N THR A 213 2.82 22.51 8.41
CA THR A 213 2.75 22.04 7.03
C THR A 213 4.00 21.21 6.74
N HIS A 214 3.79 19.92 6.47
CA HIS A 214 4.88 18.97 6.31
C HIS A 214 5.64 19.30 5.01
N PRO A 215 6.94 19.61 5.08
CA PRO A 215 7.74 19.80 3.87
C PRO A 215 7.83 18.49 3.11
N ARG A 216 8.22 18.62 1.84
CA ARG A 216 8.57 17.49 0.97
C ARG A 216 9.49 16.50 1.69
N ALA A 217 9.11 15.22 1.71
CA ALA A 217 9.87 14.16 2.37
C ALA A 217 9.89 12.87 1.53
N ALA A 218 10.98 12.11 1.65
CA ALA A 218 11.10 10.80 1.07
C ALA A 218 10.41 9.75 1.95
N HIS A 219 9.66 8.87 1.32
CA HIS A 219 9.01 7.71 1.92
C HIS A 219 9.48 6.44 1.21
N LEU A 220 9.53 5.33 1.95
CA LEU A 220 9.73 4.00 1.41
C LEU A 220 8.42 3.24 1.46
N PHE A 221 8.06 2.63 0.34
CA PHE A 221 6.88 1.79 0.19
C PHE A 221 7.33 0.39 -0.19
N ASP A 222 6.89 -0.60 0.58
CA ASP A 222 7.01 -1.99 0.19
C ASP A 222 5.71 -2.40 -0.51
N LEU A 223 5.83 -2.96 -1.70
CA LEU A 223 4.73 -3.35 -2.56
C LEU A 223 4.69 -4.88 -2.69
N VAL A 224 3.48 -5.41 -2.84
CA VAL A 224 3.23 -6.84 -3.03
C VAL A 224 2.29 -7.07 -4.20
N TYR A 225 2.59 -8.06 -5.04
CA TYR A 225 1.76 -8.47 -6.16
C TYR A 225 0.90 -9.69 -5.79
N GLU A 226 -0.35 -9.43 -5.42
CA GLU A 226 -1.33 -10.44 -4.99
C GLU A 226 -2.60 -10.34 -5.82
N ASP A 227 -3.28 -11.46 -6.07
CA ASP A 227 -4.54 -11.49 -6.82
C ASP A 227 -4.49 -10.76 -8.18
N GLY A 228 -3.31 -10.75 -8.81
CA GLY A 228 -3.11 -10.13 -10.12
C GLY A 228 -3.03 -8.60 -10.11
N THR A 229 -2.69 -7.97 -8.98
CA THR A 229 -2.46 -6.52 -8.89
C THR A 229 -1.43 -6.17 -7.82
N TRP A 230 -0.65 -5.12 -8.09
CA TRP A 230 0.22 -4.51 -7.08
C TRP A 230 -0.59 -3.75 -6.03
N ARG A 231 -0.17 -3.87 -4.77
CA ARG A 231 -0.70 -3.14 -3.61
C ARG A 231 0.43 -2.68 -2.71
N VAL A 232 0.23 -1.58 -2.01
CA VAL A 232 1.16 -1.12 -0.97
C VAL A 232 0.95 -1.94 0.31
N LEU A 233 1.97 -2.66 0.73
CA LEU A 233 1.96 -3.53 1.90
C LEU A 233 2.37 -2.79 3.18
N SER A 234 3.36 -1.90 3.06
CA SER A 234 3.98 -1.20 4.18
C SER A 234 4.50 0.18 3.74
N ARG A 235 4.58 1.10 4.70
CA ARG A 235 5.24 2.39 4.55
C ARG A 235 6.26 2.58 5.67
N SER A 236 7.42 3.13 5.32
CA SER A 236 8.45 3.55 6.26
C SER A 236 9.18 4.79 5.73
N PHE A 237 10.24 5.19 6.42
CA PHE A 237 11.07 6.34 6.05
C PHE A 237 12.52 5.88 5.86
N PRO A 238 13.24 6.43 4.87
CA PRO A 238 14.68 6.26 4.80
C PRO A 238 15.36 6.98 5.99
N ASP A 239 16.61 6.60 6.29
CA ASP A 239 17.41 7.26 7.33
C ASP A 239 17.56 8.77 7.08
N ASP A 240 17.68 9.16 5.81
CA ASP A 240 17.64 10.55 5.35
C ASP A 240 16.34 10.80 4.57
N PRO A 241 15.36 11.52 5.15
CA PRO A 241 14.08 11.80 4.51
C PRO A 241 14.17 12.92 3.47
N ALA A 242 15.36 13.43 3.14
CA ALA A 242 15.52 14.44 2.11
C ALA A 242 15.17 13.93 0.71
N CYS A 243 14.56 14.83 -0.04
CA CYS A 243 14.45 14.84 -1.49
C CYS A 243 15.47 15.85 -2.04
#